data_AF-A0A852KX13-F1
#
_entry.id   AF-A0A852KX13-F1
#
_cell.length_a   1.000
_cell.length_b   1.000
_cell.length_c   1.000
_cell.angle_alpha   90.00
_cell.angle_beta   90.00
_cell.angle_gamma   90.00
#
_symmetry.space_group_name_H-M   'P 1'
#
loop_
_entity.id
_entity.type
_entity.pdbx_description
1 polymer ?
#
loop_
_entity_poly.entity_id
_entity_poly.type
_entity_poly.pdbx_seq_one_letter_code
_entity_poly.pdbx_strand_id
1 'polypeptide(L)'
;LQEGEPTSARCDDLAALKSKGCPMEDIENPRGSKKVLEDREVTNRKIGAAEKLKPEAITQIQPQKLVLQLRVGEPQTFSLKFKRAEDYPIDLYYLMDLSYSMKDDLENVKSLGTALMLEMEK
;
A
#
# COMPACT_ATOMS: atom_id res chain seq x y z
N LEU A 1 41.12 20.59 7.72
CA LEU A 1 41.95 20.52 6.50
C LEU A 1 43.36 20.80 6.93
N GLN A 2 44.26 19.87 6.66
CA GLN A 2 45.69 20.14 6.81
C GLN A 2 46.12 21.10 5.70
N GLU A 3 47.17 21.87 5.95
CA GLU A 3 47.68 22.84 4.99
C GLU A 3 48.16 22.11 3.73
N GLY A 4 47.57 22.44 2.56
CA GLY A 4 47.85 21.78 1.28
C GLY A 4 46.81 20.76 0.79
N GLU A 5 45.78 20.43 1.58
CA GLU A 5 44.71 19.53 1.14
C GLU A 5 43.67 20.22 0.23
N PRO A 6 43.15 19.53 -0.80
CA PRO A 6 42.06 20.06 -1.63
C PRO A 6 40.74 20.11 -0.84
N THR A 7 39.85 21.02 -1.22
CA THR A 7 38.52 21.18 -0.59
C THR A 7 37.64 19.93 -0.71
N SER A 8 37.89 19.09 -1.72
CA SER A 8 37.21 17.79 -1.90
C SER A 8 37.44 16.82 -0.75
N ALA A 9 38.50 16.98 0.05
CA ALA A 9 38.79 16.14 1.22
C ALA A 9 37.76 16.30 2.36
N ARG A 10 36.84 17.27 2.27
CA ARG A 10 35.72 17.45 3.21
C ARG A 10 34.58 16.44 3.01
N CYS A 11 34.48 15.83 1.83
CA CYS A 11 33.48 14.80 1.54
C CYS A 11 34.14 13.43 1.60
N ASP A 12 33.90 12.71 2.69
CA ASP A 12 34.47 11.39 2.93
C ASP A 12 33.49 10.55 3.77
N ASP A 13 33.82 9.28 3.98
CA ASP A 13 33.04 8.38 4.83
C ASP A 13 32.97 8.92 6.27
N LEU A 14 31.83 8.69 6.93
CA LEU A 14 31.61 9.20 8.29
C LEU A 14 32.66 8.69 9.30
N ALA A 15 33.15 7.45 9.12
CA ALA A 15 34.22 6.90 9.95
C ALA A 15 35.57 7.58 9.67
N ALA A 16 35.85 7.92 8.40
CA ALA A 16 37.07 8.58 7.98
C ALA A 16 37.11 10.05 8.45
N LEU A 17 36.00 10.78 8.38
CA LEU A 17 35.91 12.15 8.89
C LEU A 17 36.17 12.21 10.41
N LYS A 18 35.62 11.24 11.16
CA LYS A 18 35.87 11.11 12.60
C LYS A 18 37.34 10.84 12.92
N SER A 19 37.99 9.91 12.19
CA SER A 19 39.40 9.59 12.43
C SER A 19 40.35 10.73 12.06
N LYS A 20 39.96 11.58 11.10
CA LYS A 20 40.66 12.82 10.72
C LYS A 20 40.42 13.98 11.71
N GLY A 21 39.68 13.76 12.80
CA GLY A 21 39.45 14.75 13.84
C GLY A 21 38.34 15.76 13.55
N CYS A 22 37.42 15.46 12.62
CA CYS A 22 36.25 16.29 12.38
C CYS A 22 35.20 16.05 13.50
N PRO A 23 34.84 17.07 14.30
CA PRO A 23 33.82 16.95 15.33
C PRO A 23 32.46 16.59 14.73
N MET A 24 31.64 15.84 15.48
CA MET A 24 30.31 15.44 15.00
C MET A 24 29.36 16.62 14.74
N GLU A 25 29.57 17.73 15.45
CA GLU A 25 28.79 18.96 15.31
C GLU A 25 29.04 19.67 13.97
N ASP A 26 30.22 19.44 13.37
CA ASP A 26 30.63 20.04 12.10
C ASP A 26 30.37 19.11 10.89
N ILE A 27 29.84 17.90 11.12
CA ILE A 27 29.55 16.92 10.06
C ILE A 27 28.07 17.00 9.68
N GLU A 28 27.79 17.62 8.53
CA GLU A 28 26.45 17.59 7.93
C GLU A 28 26.20 16.24 7.26
N ASN A 29 25.29 15.45 7.83
CA ASN A 29 24.92 14.14 7.29
C ASN A 29 23.40 13.98 7.21
N PRO A 30 22.73 14.59 6.21
CA PRO A 30 21.29 14.45 6.02
C PRO A 30 20.92 12.96 5.85
N ARG A 31 19.88 12.53 6.58
CA ARG A 31 19.36 11.16 6.52
C ARG A 31 17.97 11.13 5.94
N GLY A 32 17.63 10.00 5.31
CA GLY A 32 16.24 9.75 4.94
C GLY A 32 15.34 9.67 6.17
N SER A 33 14.05 9.93 5.98
CA SER A 33 13.05 9.89 7.05
C SER A 33 11.72 9.36 6.54
N LYS A 34 10.88 8.91 7.47
CA LYS A 34 9.51 8.47 7.20
C LYS A 34 8.54 9.18 8.13
N LYS A 35 7.45 9.70 7.57
CA LYS A 35 6.38 10.34 8.33
C LYS A 35 5.03 9.85 7.83
N VAL A 36 4.28 9.17 8.70
CA VAL A 36 2.91 8.75 8.38
C VAL A 36 1.98 9.95 8.55
N LEU A 37 1.15 10.21 7.55
CA LEU A 37 0.19 11.32 7.56
C LEU A 37 -1.23 10.83 7.85
N GLU A 38 -1.61 9.67 7.32
CA GLU A 38 -2.93 9.07 7.53
C GLU A 38 -2.77 7.55 7.75
N ASP A 39 -3.23 7.07 8.90
CA ASP A 39 -3.12 5.67 9.36
C ASP A 39 -4.40 5.22 10.07
N ARG A 40 -5.50 5.21 9.34
CA ARG A 40 -6.77 4.64 9.81
C ARG A 40 -6.60 3.13 9.94
N GLU A 41 -7.00 2.60 11.09
CA GLU A 41 -6.94 1.17 11.37
C GLU A 41 -7.81 0.36 10.41
N VAL A 42 -7.32 -0.83 10.06
CA VAL A 42 -8.11 -1.79 9.27
C VAL A 42 -9.40 -2.17 9.99
N THR A 43 -10.50 -2.21 9.25
CA THR A 43 -11.83 -2.46 9.80
C THR A 43 -11.94 -3.89 10.32
N ASN A 44 -12.33 -4.03 11.58
CA ASN A 44 -12.69 -5.30 12.18
C ASN A 44 -14.22 -5.40 12.23
N ARG A 45 -14.83 -5.95 11.17
CA ARG A 45 -16.23 -6.36 11.26
C ARG A 45 -16.32 -7.59 12.16
N LYS A 46 -17.22 -7.54 13.15
CA LYS A 46 -17.67 -8.74 13.87
C LYS A 46 -18.95 -9.19 13.19
N ILE A 47 -19.00 -10.46 12.79
CA ILE A 47 -20.21 -11.12 12.29
C ILE A 47 -21.34 -10.85 13.32
N GLY A 48 -22.44 -10.22 12.88
CA GLY A 48 -23.60 -9.88 13.71
C GLY A 48 -23.63 -8.47 14.33
N ALA A 49 -22.67 -7.59 14.05
CA ALA A 49 -22.77 -6.18 14.43
C ALA A 49 -23.85 -5.47 13.58
N ALA A 50 -24.77 -4.76 14.23
CA ALA A 50 -25.97 -4.17 13.61
C ALA A 50 -25.70 -3.05 12.59
N GLU A 51 -24.47 -2.54 12.51
CA GLU A 51 -24.09 -1.48 11.58
C GLU A 51 -23.46 -2.05 10.31
N LYS A 52 -24.27 -2.14 9.24
CA LYS A 52 -23.77 -2.27 7.88
C LYS A 52 -22.99 -1.00 7.52
N LEU A 53 -21.68 -1.02 7.74
CA LEU A 53 -20.79 0.05 7.27
C LEU A 53 -20.91 0.19 5.75
N LYS A 54 -21.03 1.43 5.26
CA LYS A 54 -20.95 1.68 3.82
C LYS A 54 -19.57 1.27 3.29
N PRO A 55 -19.44 0.83 2.02
CA PRO A 55 -18.17 0.36 1.46
C PRO A 55 -17.03 1.37 1.61
N GLU A 56 -17.32 2.67 1.54
CA GLU A 56 -16.33 3.76 1.62
C GLU A 56 -15.76 3.96 3.03
N ALA A 57 -16.46 3.46 4.06
CA ALA A 57 -15.99 3.49 5.44
C ALA A 57 -15.12 2.28 5.81
N ILE A 58 -15.06 1.27 4.94
CA ILE A 58 -14.26 0.05 5.17
C ILE A 58 -12.80 0.32 4.82
N THR A 59 -11.94 0.19 5.80
CA THR A 59 -10.48 0.31 5.63
C THR A 59 -9.87 -1.08 5.54
N GLN A 60 -9.36 -1.46 4.37
CA GLN A 60 -8.69 -2.75 4.15
C GLN A 60 -7.16 -2.64 4.13
N ILE A 61 -6.63 -1.42 3.98
CA ILE A 61 -5.20 -1.14 3.87
C ILE A 61 -4.82 0.02 4.79
N GLN A 62 -3.68 -0.11 5.48
CA GLN A 62 -3.05 0.99 6.21
C GLN A 62 -1.51 0.91 6.12
N PRO A 63 -0.79 2.05 6.19
CA PRO A 63 -1.29 3.42 6.24
C PRO A 63 -1.86 3.88 4.88
N GLN A 64 -2.70 4.92 4.86
CA GLN A 64 -3.28 5.47 3.63
C GLN A 64 -2.41 6.56 3.01
N LYS A 65 -1.61 7.25 3.84
CA LYS A 65 -0.75 8.34 3.37
C LYS A 65 0.50 8.44 4.21
N LEU A 66 1.64 8.56 3.55
CA LEU A 66 2.94 8.76 4.18
C LEU A 66 3.85 9.63 3.30
N VAL A 67 4.86 10.23 3.92
CA VAL A 67 5.92 11.02 3.30
C VAL A 67 7.24 10.33 3.60
N LEU A 68 8.00 10.04 2.55
CA LEU A 68 9.38 9.55 2.66
C LEU A 68 10.32 10.65 2.18
N GLN A 69 11.30 10.99 3.01
CA GLN A 69 12.49 11.74 2.57
C GLN A 69 13.55 10.71 2.21
N LEU A 70 14.01 10.73 0.96
CA LEU A 70 14.94 9.73 0.43
C LEU A 70 16.33 10.35 0.28
N ARG A 71 17.34 9.64 0.79
CA ARG A 71 18.74 9.91 0.48
C ARG A 71 19.18 8.92 -0.59
N VAL A 72 19.95 9.40 -1.56
CA VAL A 72 20.49 8.54 -2.64
C VAL A 72 21.26 7.37 -2.04
N GLY A 73 20.92 6.15 -2.45
CA GLY A 73 21.55 4.91 -1.97
C GLY A 73 21.06 4.42 -0.59
N GLU A 74 20.22 5.18 0.12
CA GLU A 74 19.65 4.78 1.41
C GLU A 74 18.18 4.34 1.24
N PRO A 75 17.87 3.04 1.36
CA PRO A 75 16.49 2.58 1.28
C PRO A 75 15.68 3.02 2.50
N GLN A 76 14.40 3.37 2.28
CA GLN A 76 13.43 3.62 3.34
C GLN A 76 12.36 2.52 3.33
N THR A 77 12.13 1.91 4.48
CA THR A 77 11.18 0.80 4.64
C THR A 77 10.01 1.22 5.52
N PHE A 78 8.80 0.86 5.08
CA PHE A 78 7.57 1.00 5.84
C PHE A 78 6.73 -0.28 5.72
N SER A 79 5.89 -0.51 6.72
CA SER A 79 5.00 -1.68 6.74
C SER A 79 3.65 -1.30 6.14
N LEU A 80 3.15 -2.17 5.26
CA LEU A 80 1.80 -2.09 4.73
C LEU A 80 1.00 -3.25 5.31
N LYS A 81 -0.11 -2.93 5.97
CA LYS A 81 -1.01 -3.93 6.57
C LYS A 81 -2.25 -4.04 5.69
N PHE A 82 -2.55 -5.25 5.27
CA PHE A 82 -3.74 -5.59 4.51
C PHE A 82 -4.64 -6.51 5.33
N LYS A 83 -5.93 -6.26 5.32
CA LYS A 83 -6.95 -7.15 5.87
C LYS A 83 -8.15 -7.16 4.91
N ARG A 84 -8.48 -8.36 4.40
CA ARG A 84 -9.68 -8.56 3.58
C ARG A 84 -10.93 -8.25 4.41
N ALA A 85 -11.81 -7.42 3.87
CA ALA A 85 -13.11 -7.16 4.46
C ALA A 85 -14.06 -8.35 4.25
N GLU A 86 -14.83 -8.67 5.28
CA GLU A 86 -15.99 -9.56 5.21
C GLU A 86 -17.21 -8.75 4.72
N ASP A 87 -18.12 -9.38 3.96
CA ASP A 87 -19.32 -8.75 3.37
C ASP A 87 -19.03 -7.50 2.52
N TYR A 88 -18.07 -7.61 1.60
CA TYR A 88 -17.75 -6.55 0.64
C TYR A 88 -18.62 -6.70 -0.62
N PRO A 89 -19.19 -5.61 -1.18
CA PRO A 89 -20.08 -5.70 -2.33
C PRO A 89 -19.38 -6.31 -3.55
N ILE A 90 -20.14 -7.05 -4.35
CA ILE A 90 -19.68 -7.72 -5.57
C ILE A 90 -20.52 -7.20 -6.73
N ASP A 91 -19.84 -6.69 -7.76
CA ASP A 91 -20.46 -6.39 -9.05
C ASP A 91 -20.05 -7.49 -10.04
N LEU A 92 -21.04 -8.16 -10.65
CA LEU A 92 -20.80 -9.24 -11.61
C LEU A 92 -21.34 -8.85 -12.98
N TYR A 93 -20.46 -8.82 -13.98
CA TYR A 93 -20.84 -8.58 -15.36
C TYR A 93 -20.64 -9.85 -16.19
N TYR A 94 -21.74 -10.38 -16.73
CA TYR A 94 -21.71 -11.57 -17.56
C TYR A 94 -21.62 -11.18 -19.03
N LEU A 95 -20.44 -11.31 -19.63
CA LEU A 95 -20.25 -11.12 -21.06
C LEU A 95 -20.33 -12.47 -21.77
N MET A 96 -21.37 -12.65 -22.57
CA MET A 96 -21.60 -13.89 -23.33
C MET A 96 -21.32 -13.67 -24.82
N ASP A 97 -20.70 -14.67 -25.46
CA ASP A 97 -20.69 -14.77 -26.91
C ASP A 97 -22.07 -15.21 -27.44
N LEU A 98 -22.58 -14.52 -28.45
CA LEU A 98 -23.87 -14.82 -29.09
C LEU A 98 -23.70 -15.44 -30.49
N SER A 99 -22.55 -16.06 -30.74
CA SER A 99 -22.29 -16.85 -31.96
C SER A 99 -23.19 -18.10 -32.05
N TYR A 100 -23.30 -18.68 -33.26
CA TYR A 100 -24.21 -19.80 -33.51
C TYR A 100 -23.92 -21.05 -32.66
N SER A 101 -22.66 -21.25 -32.26
CA SER A 101 -22.25 -22.34 -31.38
C SER A 101 -22.75 -22.21 -29.94
N MET A 102 -23.19 -21.02 -29.51
CA MET A 102 -23.66 -20.73 -28.14
C MET A 102 -25.19 -20.80 -28.01
N LYS A 103 -25.87 -21.32 -29.04
CA LYS A 103 -27.33 -21.29 -29.15
C LYS A 103 -28.04 -22.05 -28.01
N ASP A 104 -27.51 -23.20 -27.63
CA ASP A 104 -28.01 -24.03 -26.54
C ASP A 104 -27.60 -23.50 -25.16
N ASP A 105 -26.41 -22.92 -25.04
CA ASP A 105 -25.96 -22.26 -23.80
C ASP A 105 -26.85 -21.06 -23.40
N LEU A 106 -27.32 -20.29 -24.38
CA LEU A 106 -28.21 -19.14 -24.14
C LEU A 106 -29.50 -19.55 -23.42
N GLU A 107 -30.03 -20.75 -23.69
CA GLU A 107 -31.23 -21.26 -23.00
C GLU A 107 -30.97 -21.52 -21.51
N ASN A 108 -29.77 -22.00 -21.17
CA ASN A 108 -29.38 -22.26 -19.78
C ASN A 108 -29.07 -20.96 -18.99
N VAL A 109 -28.50 -19.95 -19.65
CA VAL A 109 -28.16 -18.69 -18.97
C VAL A 109 -29.38 -17.84 -18.61
N LYS A 110 -30.54 -18.07 -19.24
CA LYS A 110 -31.81 -17.42 -18.86
C LYS A 110 -32.18 -17.68 -17.39
N SER A 111 -31.91 -18.87 -16.86
CA SER A 111 -32.18 -19.22 -15.45
C SER A 111 -30.98 -18.97 -14.53
N LEU A 112 -29.77 -18.82 -15.10
CA LEU A 112 -28.54 -18.57 -14.37
C LEU A 112 -28.60 -17.27 -13.56
N GLY A 113 -29.21 -16.21 -14.08
CA GLY A 113 -29.30 -14.92 -13.39
C GLY A 113 -29.97 -15.03 -12.00
N THR A 114 -31.12 -15.71 -11.94
CA THR A 114 -31.85 -15.93 -10.68
C THR A 114 -31.14 -16.89 -9.73
N ALA A 115 -30.55 -17.96 -10.26
CA ALA A 115 -29.83 -18.94 -9.45
C ALA A 115 -28.56 -18.33 -8.82
N LEU A 116 -27.84 -17.53 -9.60
CA LEU A 116 -26.63 -16.84 -9.16
C LEU A 116 -26.94 -15.79 -8.10
N MET A 117 -28.00 -15.00 -8.26
CA MET A 117 -28.43 -14.02 -7.25
C MET A 117 -28.72 -14.70 -5.90
N LEU A 118 -29.46 -15.81 -5.90
CA LEU A 118 -29.79 -16.56 -4.68
C LEU A 118 -28.55 -17.16 -4.00
N GLU A 119 -27.57 -17.61 -4.79
CA GLU A 119 -26.33 -18.15 -4.24
C GLU A 119 -25.43 -17.05 -3.68
N MET A 120 -25.45 -15.86 -4.27
CA MET A 120 -24.68 -14.69 -3.81
C MET A 120 -25.27 -14.00 -2.57
N GLU A 121 -26.52 -14.29 -2.22
CA GLU A 121 -27.17 -13.82 -0.98
C GLU A 121 -26.87 -14.70 0.24
N LYS A 122 -26.28 -15.88 0.04
CA LYS A 122 -25.87 -16.81 1.10
C LYS A 122 -24.54 -16.42 1.72
#